data_AF-A0A328SPZ1-F1
#
_entry.id   AF-A0A328SPZ1-F1
#
_cell.length_a   1.000
_cell.length_b   1.000
_cell.length_c   1.000
_cell.angle_alpha   90.00
_cell.angle_beta   90.00
_cell.angle_gamma   90.00
#
_symmetry.space_group_name_H-M   'P 1'
#
loop_
_entity.id
_entity.type
_entity.pdbx_description
1 polymer ?
#
loop_
_entity_poly.entity_id
_entity_poly.type
_entity_poly.pdbx_seq_one_letter_code
_entity_poly.pdbx_strand_id
1 'polypeptide(L)'
;MDTKNSKLSEKLKSLQPNIRNINQAKIAEYYEAINDAVERGVSYKAIREALAEEGFKMSPATFKRLFDAECELRAKSDVVQRRGA
;
A
#
# COMPACT_ATOMS: atom_id res chain seq x y z
N MET A 1 35.11 17.03 -14.37
CA MET A 1 34.78 16.56 -13.02
C MET A 1 33.35 16.96 -12.70
N ASP A 2 32.51 15.93 -12.60
CA ASP A 2 31.06 15.91 -12.75
C ASP A 2 30.29 16.42 -11.54
N THR A 3 30.31 17.73 -11.31
CA THR A 3 29.64 18.38 -10.17
C THR A 3 28.10 18.35 -10.23
N LYS A 4 27.52 18.15 -11.43
CA LYS A 4 26.05 18.03 -11.61
C LYS A 4 25.49 16.69 -11.14
N ASN A 5 26.22 15.58 -11.35
CA ASN A 5 25.79 14.25 -10.88
C ASN A 5 25.82 14.14 -9.35
N SER A 6 26.77 14.80 -8.71
CA SER A 6 26.88 14.80 -7.24
C SER A 6 25.65 15.44 -6.57
N LYS A 7 25.23 16.64 -6.99
CA LYS A 7 24.06 17.34 -6.44
C LYS A 7 22.72 16.63 -6.70
N LEU A 8 22.60 15.93 -7.83
CA LEU A 8 21.40 15.13 -8.12
C LEU A 8 21.31 13.92 -7.19
N SER A 9 22.43 13.23 -6.96
CA SER A 9 22.46 12.06 -6.07
C SER A 9 22.13 12.42 -4.62
N GLU A 10 22.59 13.58 -4.13
CA GLU A 10 22.27 14.08 -2.79
C GLU A 10 20.80 14.49 -2.67
N LYS A 11 20.25 15.16 -3.70
CA LYS A 11 18.81 15.49 -3.74
C LYS A 11 17.95 14.24 -3.73
N LEU A 12 18.29 13.22 -4.52
CA LEU A 12 17.57 11.95 -4.53
C LEU A 12 17.64 11.23 -3.18
N LYS A 13 18.79 11.27 -2.49
CA LYS A 13 18.95 10.72 -1.13
C LYS A 13 18.15 11.51 -0.08
N SER A 14 17.90 12.79 -0.31
CA SER A 14 17.08 13.65 0.58
C SER A 14 15.57 13.47 0.39
N LEU A 15 15.14 12.79 -0.68
CA LEU A 15 13.73 12.48 -0.89
C LEU A 15 13.29 11.48 0.17
N GLN A 16 12.52 11.95 1.15
CA GLN A 16 11.85 11.04 2.06
C GLN A 16 10.91 10.14 1.25
N PRO A 17 10.86 8.84 1.58
CA PRO A 17 9.91 7.96 0.94
C PRO A 17 8.51 8.51 1.18
N ASN A 18 7.77 8.73 0.09
CA ASN A 18 6.43 9.27 0.16
C ASN A 18 5.59 8.31 1.01
N ILE A 19 5.12 8.78 2.17
CA ILE A 19 4.34 7.98 3.14
C ILE A 19 3.14 7.31 2.45
N ARG A 20 2.57 7.95 1.42
CA ARG A 20 1.50 7.36 0.60
C ARG A 20 1.96 6.11 -0.16
N ASN A 21 3.16 6.13 -0.74
CA ASN A 21 3.73 5.01 -1.47
C ASN A 21 4.11 3.86 -0.53
N ILE A 22 4.65 4.19 0.66
CA ILE A 22 4.94 3.19 1.70
C ILE A 22 3.65 2.50 2.13
N ASN A 23 2.62 3.27 2.48
CA ASN A 23 1.34 2.71 2.91
C ASN A 23 0.68 1.88 1.80
N GLN A 24 0.80 2.30 0.54
CA GLN A 24 0.29 1.52 -0.59
C GLN A 24 1.03 0.19 -0.75
N ALA A 25 2.36 0.21 -0.72
CA ALA A 25 3.15 -1.02 -0.80
C ALA A 25 2.83 -1.98 0.35
N LYS A 26 2.61 -1.45 1.56
CA LYS A 26 2.26 -2.23 2.74
C LYS A 26 0.86 -2.84 2.68
N ILE A 27 -0.13 -2.08 2.19
CA ILE A 27 -1.48 -2.63 1.96
C ILE A 27 -1.43 -3.76 0.92
N ALA A 28 -0.64 -3.61 -0.14
CA ALA A 28 -0.45 -4.67 -1.13
C ALA A 28 0.26 -5.91 -0.56
N GLU A 29 1.29 -5.71 0.26
CA GLU A 29 2.06 -6.78 0.93
C GLU A 29 1.18 -7.61 1.87
N TYR A 30 0.31 -6.96 2.67
CA TYR A 30 -0.57 -7.61 3.65
C TYR A 30 -2.00 -7.81 3.16
N TYR A 31 -2.26 -7.64 1.87
CA TYR A 31 -3.63 -7.64 1.33
C TYR A 31 -4.40 -8.90 1.71
N GLU A 32 -3.82 -10.09 1.51
CA GLU A 32 -4.49 -11.37 1.79
C GLU A 32 -4.91 -11.47 3.27
N ALA A 33 -4.00 -11.16 4.19
CA ALA A 33 -4.29 -11.19 5.62
C ALA A 33 -5.34 -10.14 6.04
N ILE A 34 -5.32 -8.96 5.41
CA ILE A 34 -6.32 -7.91 5.61
C ILE A 34 -7.67 -8.39 5.07
N ASN A 35 -7.72 -8.93 3.85
CA ASN A 35 -8.94 -9.42 3.23
C ASN A 35 -9.56 -10.57 4.05
N ASP A 36 -8.76 -11.52 4.50
CA ASP A 36 -9.21 -12.61 5.38
C ASP A 36 -9.77 -12.08 6.71
N ALA A 37 -9.21 -11.02 7.27
CA ALA A 37 -9.76 -10.37 8.45
C ALA A 37 -11.11 -9.72 8.17
N VAL A 38 -11.25 -9.04 7.02
CA VAL A 38 -12.50 -8.44 6.57
C VAL A 38 -13.58 -9.50 6.34
N GLU A 39 -13.25 -10.61 5.67
CA GLU A 39 -14.16 -11.72 5.41
C GLU A 39 -14.62 -12.42 6.70
N ARG A 40 -13.75 -12.48 7.72
CA ARG A 40 -14.11 -12.92 9.07
C ARG A 40 -14.98 -11.92 9.85
N GLY A 41 -15.29 -10.76 9.28
CA GLY A 41 -16.12 -9.73 9.91
C GLY A 41 -15.35 -8.79 10.84
N VAL A 42 -14.02 -8.75 10.78
CA VAL A 42 -13.22 -7.80 11.57
C VAL A 42 -13.40 -6.40 11.01
N SER A 43 -13.70 -5.42 11.88
CA SER A 43 -13.90 -4.04 11.46
C SER A 43 -12.62 -3.40 10.90
N TYR A 44 -12.77 -2.52 9.92
CA TYR A 44 -11.65 -1.73 9.36
C TYR A 44 -10.95 -0.88 10.42
N LYS A 45 -11.67 -0.49 11.48
CA LYS A 45 -11.08 0.21 12.62
C LYS A 45 -10.04 -0.68 13.33
N ALA A 46 -10.42 -1.90 13.70
CA ALA A 46 -9.55 -2.84 14.40
C ALA A 46 -8.34 -3.24 13.55
N ILE A 47 -8.54 -3.49 12.25
CA ILE A 47 -7.45 -3.80 11.32
C ILE A 47 -6.46 -2.62 11.25
N ARG A 48 -6.97 -1.39 11.13
CA ARG A 48 -6.14 -0.19 11.07
C ARG A 48 -5.39 0.08 12.38
N GLU A 49 -5.99 -0.24 13.53
CA GLU A 49 -5.34 -0.14 14.83
C GLU A 49 -4.19 -1.14 14.95
N ALA A 50 -4.39 -2.40 14.55
CA ALA A 50 -3.33 -3.41 14.50
C ALA A 50 -2.18 -2.99 13.56
N LEU A 51 -2.50 -2.44 12.38
CA LEU A 51 -1.49 -1.89 11.46
C LEU A 51 -0.73 -0.71 12.08
N ALA A 52 -1.40 0.13 12.87
CA ALA A 52 -0.78 1.28 13.53
C ALA A 52 0.19 0.89 14.66
N GLU A 53 -0.05 -0.23 15.33
CA GLU A 53 0.86 -0.82 16.34
C GLU A 53 2.19 -1.23 15.72
N GLU A 54 2.17 -1.76 14.50
CA GLU A 54 3.36 -2.09 13.70
C GLU A 54 4.00 -0.88 12.99
N GLY A 55 3.52 0.34 13.29
CA GLY A 55 4.05 1.58 12.75
C GLY A 55 3.41 2.06 11.45
N PHE A 56 2.41 1.36 10.91
CA PHE A 56 1.69 1.73 9.68
C PHE A 56 0.51 2.65 9.97
N LYS A 57 0.82 3.88 10.37
CA LYS A 57 -0.20 4.87 10.70
C LYS A 57 -0.79 5.51 9.45
N MET A 58 -2.11 5.40 9.31
CA MET A 58 -2.86 6.08 8.26
C MET A 58 -4.26 6.47 8.71
N SER A 59 -4.86 7.43 8.01
CA SER A 59 -6.25 7.83 8.27
C SER A 59 -7.23 6.72 7.83
N PRO A 60 -8.44 6.64 8.42
CA PRO A 60 -9.48 5.71 7.98
C PRO A 60 -9.80 5.82 6.48
N ALA A 61 -9.88 7.05 5.96
CA ALA A 61 -10.13 7.31 4.54
C ALA A 61 -8.99 6.81 3.66
N THR A 62 -7.74 6.98 4.11
CA THR A 62 -6.56 6.47 3.40
C THR A 62 -6.55 4.94 3.37
N PHE A 63 -6.81 4.29 4.50
CA PHE A 63 -6.89 2.83 4.59
C PHE A 63 -7.93 2.28 3.62
N LYS A 64 -9.18 2.79 3.71
CA LYS A 64 -10.26 2.34 2.83
C LYS A 64 -9.91 2.53 1.35
N ARG A 65 -9.42 3.71 0.97
CA ARG A 65 -9.05 4.00 -0.42
C ARG A 65 -7.94 3.07 -0.93
N LEU A 66 -6.93 2.77 -0.11
CA LEU A 66 -5.83 1.89 -0.50
C LEU A 66 -6.29 0.43 -0.60
N PHE A 67 -7.10 -0.02 0.35
CA PHE A 67 -7.67 -1.37 0.35
C PHE A 67 -8.59 -1.58 -0.86
N ASP A 68 -9.55 -0.68 -1.10
CA ASP A 68 -10.45 -0.75 -2.25
C ASP A 68 -9.66 -0.76 -3.59
N ALA A 69 -8.62 0.08 -3.68
CA ALA A 69 -7.79 0.13 -4.87
C ALA A 69 -7.04 -1.19 -5.12
N GLU A 70 -6.58 -1.86 -4.06
CA GLU A 70 -5.92 -3.16 -4.16
C GLU A 70 -6.92 -4.28 -4.50
N CYS A 71 -8.14 -4.24 -3.92
CA CYS A 71 -9.23 -5.15 -4.30
C CYS A 71 -9.54 -5.04 -5.80
N GLU A 72 -9.68 -3.82 -6.32
CA GLU A 72 -9.92 -3.60 -7.76
C GLU A 72 -8.76 -4.12 -8.62
N LEU A 73 -7.52 -3.90 -8.18
CA LEU A 73 -6.32 -4.35 -8.89
C LEU A 73 -6.31 -5.88 -9.02
N ARG A 74 -6.61 -6.60 -7.93
CA ARG A 74 -6.65 -8.06 -7.91
C ARG A 74 -7.86 -8.62 -8.67
N ALA A 75 -9.02 -7.99 -8.54
CA ALA A 75 -10.20 -8.34 -9.33
C ALA A 75 -9.95 -8.19 -10.86
N LYS A 76 -9.22 -7.15 -11.28
CA LYS A 76 -8.84 -6.94 -12.69
C LYS A 76 -7.82 -7.97 -13.17
N SER A 77 -6.83 -8.34 -12.35
CA SER A 77 -5.87 -9.39 -12.68
C SER A 77 -6.54 -10.74 -12.94
N ASP A 78 -7.52 -11.10 -12.11
CA ASP A 78 -8.34 -12.31 -12.27
C ASP A 78 -9.12 -12.33 -13.61
N VAL A 79 -9.68 -11.18 -14.00
CA VAL A 79 -10.43 -11.03 -15.26
C VAL A 79 -9.52 -11.14 -16.49
N VAL A 80 -8.28 -10.65 -16.42
CA VAL A 80 -7.31 -10.74 -17.50
C VAL A 80 -6.84 -12.19 -17.70
N GLN A 81 -6.62 -12.95 -16.62
CA GLN A 81 -6.24 -14.37 -16.71
C GLN A 81 -7.34 -15.26 -17.28
N ARG A 82 -8.62 -14.98 -17.03
CA ARG A 82 -9.75 -15.78 -17.55
C ARG A 82 -10.10 -15.50 -19.01
N ARG A 83 -9.65 -14.38 -19.58
CA ARG A 83 -9.89 -14.02 -21.00
C ARG A 83 -8.78 -14.48 -21.95
N GLY A 84 -7.68 -15.00 -21.41
CA GLY A 84 -6.54 -15.53 -22.18
C GLY A 84 -6.42 -17.06 -22.19
N ALA A 85 -7.43 -17.78 -21.67
CA ALA A 85 -7.51 -19.25 -21.66
C ALA A 85 -8.56 -19.74 -22.66
#